data_AF-A0A9E2N9D0-F1
#
_entry.id   AF-A0A9E2N9D0-F1
#
_cell.length_a   1.000
_cell.length_b   1.000
_cell.length_c   1.000
_cell.angle_alpha   90.00
_cell.angle_beta   90.00
_cell.angle_gamma   90.00
#
_symmetry.space_group_name_H-M   'P 1'
#
loop_
_entity.id
_entity.type
_entity.pdbx_description
1 polymer ?
#
loop_
_entity_poly.entity_id
_entity_poly.type
_entity_poly.pdbx_seq_one_letter_code
_entity_poly.pdbx_strand_id
1 'polypeptide(L)' 'MKSECVYLLAGETDAQAKAGAGRWIAFCNQQRPHAAHGGQPPAVVYVNQIETDRQGERVA' A
#
# COMPACT_ATOMS: atom_id res chain seq x y z
N MET A 1 6.33 13.66 -5.45
CA MET A 1 6.24 12.78 -4.27
C MET A 1 5.56 13.56 -3.15
N LYS A 2 4.30 13.26 -2.83
CA LYS A 2 3.59 13.90 -1.71
C LYS A 2 3.74 13.00 -0.50
N SER A 3 4.84 13.16 0.24
CA SER A 3 4.98 12.55 1.56
C SER A 3 4.24 13.46 2.53
N GLU A 4 2.93 13.27 2.65
CA GLU A 4 2.16 13.93 3.70
C GLU A 4 2.75 13.47 5.05
N CYS A 5 3.27 14.42 5.82
CA CYS A 5 3.83 14.14 7.14
C CYS A 5 2.74 13.57 8.04
N VAL A 6 2.87 12.29 8.42
CA VAL A 6 2.03 11.69 9.46
C VAL A 6 2.44 12.30 10.79
N TYR A 7 1.53 13.06 11.42
CA TYR A 7 1.72 13.59 12.76
C TYR A 7 1.40 12.49 13.78
N LEU A 8 2.38 12.15 14.62
CA LEU A 8 2.13 11.34 15.82
C LEU A 8 1.47 12.22 16.88
N LEU A 9 0.41 11.72 17.51
CA LEU A 9 -0.29 12.44 18.58
C LEU A 9 0.56 12.41 19.85
N ALA A 10 0.77 13.57 20.49
CA ALA A 10 1.47 13.66 21.77
C ALA A 10 0.66 12.89 22.85
N GLY A 11 1.12 11.68 23.19
CA GLY A 11 0.46 10.81 24.17
C GLY A 11 0.18 9.38 23.69
N GLU A 12 0.39 9.06 22.41
CA GLU A 12 0.34 7.67 21.94
C GLU A 12 1.49 6.84 22.53
N THR A 13 1.16 5.63 23.00
CA THR A 13 2.18 4.64 23.33
C THR A 13 2.84 4.11 22.05
N ASP A 14 4.07 3.60 22.14
CA ASP A 14 4.79 3.00 21.01
C ASP A 14 3.98 1.88 20.32
N ALA A 15 3.22 1.10 21.10
CA ALA A 15 2.35 0.05 20.58
C ALA A 15 1.17 0.62 19.76
N GLN A 16 0.56 1.72 20.22
CA GLN A 16 -0.51 2.39 19.49
C GLN A 16 0.01 3.03 18.21
N ALA A 17 1.15 3.72 18.28
CA ALA A 17 1.79 4.33 17.11
C ALA A 17 2.12 3.27 16.04
N LYS A 18 2.67 2.11 16.45
CA LYS A 18 2.93 0.97 15.54
C LYS A 18 1.65 0.42 14.92
N ALA A 19 0.59 0.26 15.71
CA ALA A 19 -0.71 -0.20 15.21
C ALA A 19 -1.34 0.80 14.24
N GLY A 20 -1.25 2.10 14.54
CA GLY A 20 -1.71 3.20 13.69
C GLY A 20 -0.96 3.24 12.35
N ALA A 21 0.37 3.16 12.39
CA ALA A 21 1.21 3.08 11.19
C ALA A 21 0.87 1.86 10.33
N GLY A 22 0.71 0.69 10.95
CA GLY A 22 0.29 -0.53 10.25
C GLY A 22 -1.06 -0.38 9.55
N ARG A 23 -2.06 0.21 10.23
CA ARG A 23 -3.38 0.50 9.65
C ARG A 23 -3.30 1.47 8.48
N TRP A 24 -2.50 2.52 8.61
CA TRP A 24 -2.30 3.50 7.53
C TRP A 24 -1.67 2.88 6.29
N ILE A 25 -0.61 2.08 6.48
CA ILE A 25 0.05 1.36 5.38
C ILE A 25 -0.93 0.41 4.69
N ALA A 26 -1.69 -0.37 5.47
CA ALA A 26 -2.70 -1.29 4.92
C ALA A 26 -3.76 -0.53 4.10
N PHE A 27 -4.27 0.59 4.61
CA PHE A 27 -5.23 1.43 3.89
C PHE A 27 -4.64 1.97 2.57
N CYS A 28 -3.43 2.51 2.61
CA CYS A 28 -2.73 3.02 1.43
C CYS A 28 -2.50 1.94 0.36
N ASN A 29 -2.19 0.72 0.78
CA ASN A 29 -1.89 -0.36 -0.15
C ASN A 29 -3.14 -1.02 -0.73
N GLN A 30 -4.19 -1.18 0.08
CA GLN A 30 -5.33 -2.04 -0.26
C GLN A 30 -6.58 -1.27 -0.69
N GLN A 31 -6.76 -0.04 -0.22
CA GLN A 31 -8.04 0.65 -0.33
C GLN A 31 -7.94 2.02 -1.01
N ARG A 32 -6.78 2.67 -0.97
CA ARG A 32 -6.60 4.00 -1.58
C ARG A 32 -6.58 3.91 -3.10
N PRO A 33 -7.51 4.62 -3.79
CA PRO A 33 -7.46 4.77 -5.23
C PRO A 33 -6.20 5.52 -5.64
N HIS A 34 -5.44 4.99 -6.60
CA HIS A 34 -4.22 5.64 -7.07
C HIS A 34 -4.40 6.10 -8.53
N ALA A 35 -4.26 7.41 -8.78
CA ALA A 35 -4.49 7.98 -10.12
C ALA A 35 -3.55 7.38 -11.18
N ALA A 36 -2.28 7.14 -10.82
CA ALA A 36 -1.31 6.48 -11.71
C ALA A 36 -1.70 5.04 -12.09
N HIS A 37 -2.63 4.42 -11.34
CA HIS A 37 -3.12 3.07 -11.53
C HIS A 37 -4.57 3.05 -12.04
N GLY A 38 -5.02 4.13 -12.71
CA GLY A 38 -6.40 4.22 -13.20
C GLY A 38 -7.46 4.20 -12.09
N GLY A 39 -7.09 4.61 -10.87
CA GLY A 39 -7.96 4.56 -9.70
C GLY A 39 -7.94 3.23 -8.94
N GLN A 40 -7.18 2.23 -9.40
CA GLN A 40 -7.05 0.97 -8.67
C GLN A 40 -6.05 1.09 -7.50
N PRO A 41 -6.26 0.34 -6.40
CA PRO A 41 -5.29 0.26 -5.32
C PRO A 41 -3.99 -0.44 -5.75
N PRO A 42 -2.84 -0.07 -5.16
CA PRO A 42 -1.55 -0.73 -5.43
C PRO A 42 -1.59 -2.26 -5.32
N ALA A 43 -2.27 -2.81 -4.30
CA ALA A 43 -2.34 -4.25 -4.10
C ALA A 43 -2.96 -4.99 -5.29
N VAL A 44 -3.91 -4.39 -6.00
CA VAL A 44 -4.53 -5.01 -7.18
C VAL A 44 -3.56 -5.02 -8.35
N VAL A 45 -2.91 -3.88 -8.61
CA VAL A 45 -2.01 -3.74 -9.76
C VAL A 45 -0.78 -4.62 -9.62
N TYR A 46 -0.11 -4.59 -8.46
CA TYR A 46 1.12 -5.37 -8.28
C TYR A 46 0.87 -6.87 -8.20
N VAL A 47 -0.24 -7.33 -7.61
CA VAL A 47 -0.58 -8.76 -7.61
C VAL A 47 -0.78 -9.26 -9.05
N ASN A 48 -1.51 -8.50 -9.87
CA ASN A 48 -1.75 -8.88 -11.27
C ASN A 48 -0.46 -8.88 -12.10
N GLN A 49 0.45 -7.93 -11.85
CA GLN A 49 1.76 -7.89 -12.51
C GLN A 49 2.60 -9.13 -12.17
N ILE A 50 2.72 -9.48 -10.88
CA ILE A 50 3.49 -10.66 -10.45
C ILE A 50 2.94 -11.95 -11.08
N GLU A 51 1.63 -12.12 -11.09
CA GLU A 51 1.00 -13.30 -11.71
C GLU A 51 1.23 -13.36 -13.22
N THR A 52 1.16 -12.20 -13.89
CA THR A 52 1.42 -12.09 -15.35
C THR A 52 2.88 -12.43 -15.67
N ASP A 53 3.83 -11.86 -14.92
CA ASP A 53 5.26 -12.11 -15.11
C ASP A 53 5.57 -13.60 -14.88
N ARG A 54 4.98 -14.20 -13.84
CA ARG A 54 5.12 -15.64 -13.55
C ARG A 54 4.53 -16.52 -14.64
N GLN A 55 3.43 -16.11 -15.27
CA GLN A 55 2.85 -16.83 -16.40
C GLN A 55 3.75 -16.73 -17.64
N GLY A 56 4.32 -15.55 -17.92
CA GLY A 56 5.27 -15.36 -19.01
C GLY A 56 6.53 -16.23 -18.88
N GLU A 57 7.08 -16.33 -17.66
CA GLU A 57 8.25 -17.19 -17.38
C GLU A 57 7.95 -18.69 -17.60
N ARG A 58 6.72 -19.13 -17.36
CA ARG A 58 6.31 -20.54 -17.54
C ARG A 58 6.09 -20.95 -18.99
N VAL A 59 5.96 -19.99 -19.91
CA VAL A 59 5.69 -20.23 -21.33
C VAL A 59 6.97 -20.15 -22.19
N ALA A 60 8.05 -19.58 -21.64
CA ALA A 60 9.38 -19.54 -22.25
C ALA A 60 10.15 -20.86 -22.04
#